data_AF-A0A535AEJ9-F1
#
_entry.id   AF-A0A535AEJ9-F1
#
_cell.length_a   1.000
_cell.length_b   1.000
_cell.length_c   1.000
_cell.angle_alpha   90.00
_cell.angle_beta   90.00
_cell.angle_gamma   90.00
#
_symmetry.space_group_name_H-M   'P 1'
#
loop_
_entity.id
_entity.type
_entity.pdbx_description
1 polymer ?
#
loop_
_entity_poly.entity_id
_entity_poly.type
_entity_poly.pdbx_seq_one_letter_code
_entity_poly.pdbx_strand_id
1 'polypeptide(L)'
;MLVVLEDLGREKALGALCALLVEHVAGLQTIGRGRTVAPGRAGAARAEHRQHRHRRDEELHSHDRPPLWTPSARVSLVVPHTDDKISVRRKHPCMRVAPSPGFPTPHLPPFPSAAARRTWSARPMIFRLTGVGSPSYGGRHARGGTATRGEPRERSVRRTHPVPGPAVVGGAVVLLLLSAALARPVAADLRPGMVLGRDNWEEAKDLLPDEFLQAYRRGEFRHEIRSWEPPRLGDDPIFGAALKENEGRYDLDAEGSIIERSSGKPAGPIMAWPFPKIDPADPRAAAKIVWNYFYTLYYGGNGHYRADLLWVSRHGLDRSISVDAFFKHYDGQHPKFRETNNRKDLLSQTFAEVLSPADVQGILSLTWRYRDPHARDSVWTYVPSLRRTRQVSPSNRSDGFLGSDLSQDDGPYFDGKVQDFEWKLVGEQDLLVLFDRPSFEQQALLSRLPQGGWRMVIPGGARVGFQMADWKGAPWCPVQEVLVRRPHWIVEAVPKDRYYLYGKILFRFDKDIYLGSYASKYDWKGVLLNSYVAVRTNIIPVGPGEFWGWAGGAVAVGINWKLDRASTAGIVAGTDVPADSRIPLSGDVFSLQRLHSDGK
;
A
#
# COMPACT_ATOMS: atom_id res chain seq x y z
N MET A 1 -30.09 22.28 0.85
CA MET A 1 -31.40 21.91 1.45
C MET A 1 -32.56 22.17 0.51
N LEU A 2 -32.75 23.39 -0.02
CA LEU A 2 -33.78 23.67 -1.05
C LEU A 2 -33.71 22.71 -2.26
N VAL A 3 -32.52 22.52 -2.83
CA VAL A 3 -32.25 21.56 -3.93
C VAL A 3 -32.63 20.09 -3.58
N VAL A 4 -32.70 19.72 -2.30
CA VAL A 4 -33.04 18.36 -1.85
C VAL A 4 -34.56 18.18 -1.70
N LEU A 5 -35.34 19.27 -1.68
CA LEU A 5 -36.79 19.23 -1.51
C LEU A 5 -37.56 19.26 -2.84
N GLU A 6 -36.98 19.81 -3.90
CA GLU A 6 -37.53 19.72 -5.27
C GLU A 6 -37.52 18.27 -5.79
N ASP A 7 -36.42 17.53 -5.59
CA ASP A 7 -36.27 16.12 -6.00
C ASP A 7 -37.26 15.15 -5.31
N LEU A 8 -37.97 15.58 -4.26
CA LEU A 8 -38.85 14.72 -3.45
C LEU A 8 -40.35 14.96 -3.66
N GLY A 9 -40.76 15.92 -4.52
CA GLY A 9 -42.17 16.09 -4.93
C GLY A 9 -43.18 16.40 -3.81
N ARG A 10 -42.73 16.95 -2.66
CA ARG A 10 -43.59 17.21 -1.49
C ARG A 10 -44.02 18.68 -1.40
N GLU A 11 -44.92 19.09 -2.29
CA GLU A 11 -45.42 20.48 -2.38
C GLU A 11 -45.94 21.05 -1.04
N LYS A 12 -46.57 20.22 -0.20
CA LYS A 12 -47.07 20.64 1.13
C LYS A 12 -45.98 21.05 2.14
N ALA A 13 -44.71 20.67 1.93
CA ALA A 13 -43.61 21.05 2.83
C ALA A 13 -43.07 22.47 2.55
N LEU A 14 -43.20 22.97 1.32
CA LEU A 14 -42.71 24.29 0.92
C LEU A 14 -43.49 25.43 1.59
N GLY A 15 -44.81 25.30 1.72
CA GLY A 15 -45.67 26.34 2.33
C GLY A 15 -45.32 26.65 3.80
N ALA A 16 -45.00 25.61 4.59
CA ALA A 16 -44.63 25.78 5.99
C ALA A 16 -43.22 26.40 6.16
N LEU A 17 -42.29 26.09 5.25
CA LEU A 17 -40.92 26.60 5.32
C LEU A 17 -40.83 28.10 5.00
N CYS A 18 -41.65 28.58 4.05
CA CYS A 18 -41.69 29.99 3.67
C CYS A 18 -42.19 30.90 4.81
N ALA A 19 -43.15 30.45 5.62
CA ALA A 19 -43.64 31.21 6.77
C ALA A 19 -42.53 31.42 7.82
N LEU A 20 -41.81 30.35 8.17
CA LEU A 20 -40.70 30.38 9.15
C LEU A 20 -39.50 31.23 8.65
N LEU A 21 -39.23 31.24 7.35
CA LEU A 21 -38.17 32.07 6.76
C LEU A 21 -38.50 33.57 6.81
N VAL A 22 -39.76 33.97 6.63
CA VAL A 22 -40.18 35.38 6.72
C VAL A 22 -40.04 35.90 8.16
N GLU A 23 -40.42 35.11 9.16
CA GLU A 23 -40.22 35.48 10.57
C GLU A 23 -38.73 35.58 10.94
N HIS A 24 -37.89 34.66 10.44
CA HIS A 24 -36.46 34.67 10.74
C HIS A 24 -35.72 35.86 10.11
N VAL A 25 -36.10 36.29 8.89
CA VAL A 25 -35.52 37.47 8.23
C VAL A 25 -36.00 38.77 8.91
N ALA A 26 -37.24 38.84 9.39
CA ALA A 26 -37.73 39.97 10.18
C ALA A 26 -36.96 40.13 11.51
N GLY A 27 -36.60 39.00 12.16
CA GLY A 27 -35.79 39.00 13.39
C GLY A 27 -34.34 39.46 13.23
N LEU A 28 -33.78 39.42 12.02
CA LEU A 28 -32.39 39.83 11.75
C LEU A 28 -32.23 41.32 11.42
N GLN A 29 -33.29 42.02 11.02
CA GLN A 29 -33.23 43.45 10.67
C GLN A 29 -33.23 44.40 11.88
N THR A 30 -33.48 43.92 13.10
CA THR A 30 -33.56 44.75 14.32
C THR A 30 -32.22 44.92 15.05
N ILE A 31 -31.17 44.17 14.71
CA ILE A 31 -29.89 44.14 15.45
C ILE A 31 -28.81 45.04 14.80
N GLY A 32 -29.09 45.63 13.63
CA GLY A 32 -28.12 46.34 12.78
C GLY A 32 -28.20 47.88 12.76
N ARG A 33 -28.31 48.58 13.91
CA ARG A 33 -28.18 50.06 13.95
C ARG A 33 -27.08 50.52 14.90
N GLY A 34 -25.92 50.93 14.36
CA GLY A 34 -24.82 51.45 15.18
C GLY A 34 -23.66 52.09 14.40
N ARG A 35 -23.71 53.43 14.28
CA ARG A 35 -22.63 54.39 13.92
C ARG A 35 -22.18 54.55 12.46
N THR A 36 -21.99 55.84 12.15
CA THR A 36 -21.71 56.48 10.86
C THR A 36 -20.35 57.19 10.87
N VAL A 37 -19.63 57.21 9.75
CA VAL A 37 -18.73 58.30 9.30
C VAL A 37 -18.76 58.34 7.75
N ALA A 38 -18.60 59.52 7.15
CA ALA A 38 -18.75 59.77 5.69
C ALA A 38 -17.40 60.22 5.01
N PRO A 39 -17.34 60.77 3.77
CA PRO A 39 -16.77 60.02 2.64
C PRO A 39 -15.63 60.72 1.87
N GLY A 40 -15.00 60.03 0.90
CA GLY A 40 -13.90 60.58 0.09
C GLY A 40 -13.66 59.97 -1.32
N ARG A 41 -14.36 60.54 -2.32
CA ARG A 41 -14.05 60.65 -3.79
C ARG A 41 -13.80 59.41 -4.71
N ALA A 42 -14.49 59.45 -5.86
CA ALA A 42 -14.24 58.69 -7.11
C ALA A 42 -13.06 59.28 -7.93
N GLY A 43 -12.58 58.77 -9.08
CA GLY A 43 -12.96 57.67 -10.01
C GLY A 43 -11.76 57.36 -10.96
N ALA A 44 -11.83 56.92 -12.22
CA ALA A 44 -12.92 56.54 -13.17
C ALA A 44 -12.30 55.74 -14.38
N ALA A 45 -12.97 55.72 -15.56
CA ALA A 45 -12.58 55.09 -16.86
C ALA A 45 -12.57 53.54 -16.90
N ARG A 46 -13.36 52.79 -17.70
CA ARG A 46 -13.95 52.86 -19.07
C ARG A 46 -13.01 52.55 -20.25
N ALA A 47 -13.55 51.70 -21.13
CA ALA A 47 -12.91 50.84 -22.12
C ALA A 47 -12.74 51.42 -23.55
N GLU A 48 -12.22 50.57 -24.44
CA GLU A 48 -12.07 50.68 -25.91
C GLU A 48 -10.88 51.56 -26.41
N HIS A 49 -10.11 51.18 -27.45
CA HIS A 49 -10.55 50.82 -28.80
C HIS A 49 -9.41 50.21 -29.69
N ARG A 50 -9.77 49.48 -30.77
CA ARG A 50 -9.08 49.17 -32.07
C ARG A 50 -7.70 48.46 -32.20
N GLN A 51 -7.75 47.29 -32.86
CA GLN A 51 -7.09 46.87 -34.13
C GLN A 51 -5.69 47.42 -34.54
N HIS A 52 -4.77 46.53 -34.94
CA HIS A 52 -4.30 46.39 -36.35
C HIS A 52 -3.47 45.10 -36.62
N ARG A 53 -3.41 44.66 -37.89
CA ARG A 53 -2.66 43.48 -38.41
C ARG A 53 -1.18 43.80 -38.69
N HIS A 54 -0.24 42.83 -38.60
CA HIS A 54 0.33 42.17 -39.80
C HIS A 54 1.31 40.99 -39.54
N ARG A 55 1.40 40.11 -40.55
CA ARG A 55 2.32 38.95 -40.76
C ARG A 55 3.82 39.21 -40.52
N ARG A 56 4.56 38.16 -40.16
CA ARG A 56 5.57 37.52 -41.04
C ARG A 56 5.87 36.07 -40.65
N ASP A 57 6.33 35.33 -41.65
CA ASP A 57 6.48 33.87 -41.68
C ASP A 57 7.97 33.44 -41.55
N GLU A 58 8.19 32.13 -41.31
CA GLU A 58 9.40 31.33 -41.71
C GLU A 58 10.78 31.69 -41.03
N GLU A 59 11.77 30.79 -40.88
CA GLU A 59 12.09 29.49 -41.51
C GLU A 59 13.17 28.68 -40.70
N LEU A 60 13.44 27.41 -41.10
CA LEU A 60 14.71 26.63 -40.93
C LEU A 60 15.24 26.26 -39.50
N HIS A 61 16.21 25.32 -39.33
CA HIS A 61 16.27 23.89 -39.71
C HIS A 61 17.46 23.19 -38.98
N SER A 62 17.32 21.88 -38.74
CA SER A 62 18.33 20.79 -38.57
C SER A 62 19.63 20.88 -37.73
N HIS A 63 19.98 19.69 -37.17
CA HIS A 63 21.30 19.03 -37.03
C HIS A 63 21.86 18.61 -35.64
N ASP A 64 21.96 17.27 -35.53
CA ASP A 64 23.10 16.43 -35.10
C ASP A 64 23.48 16.16 -33.62
N ARG A 65 23.78 14.87 -33.40
CA ARG A 65 24.49 14.29 -32.25
C ARG A 65 25.98 14.12 -32.57
N PRO A 66 26.86 14.03 -31.57
CA PRO A 66 27.57 12.75 -31.37
C PRO A 66 27.64 12.31 -29.87
N PRO A 67 28.14 11.08 -29.58
CA PRO A 67 27.99 10.43 -28.26
C PRO A 67 29.24 10.52 -27.37
N LEU A 68 29.12 10.14 -26.09
CA LEU A 68 30.20 9.50 -25.33
C LEU A 68 29.67 8.73 -24.10
N TRP A 69 30.30 7.59 -23.82
CA TRP A 69 29.96 6.65 -22.75
C TRP A 69 30.93 6.85 -21.57
N THR A 70 30.44 7.00 -20.33
CA THR A 70 31.25 6.89 -19.10
C THR A 70 30.43 6.24 -17.98
N PRO A 71 31.06 5.45 -17.09
CA PRO A 71 30.34 4.69 -16.07
C PRO A 71 29.86 5.57 -14.92
N SER A 72 28.58 5.43 -14.55
CA SER A 72 27.95 6.19 -13.47
C SER A 72 28.56 5.88 -12.10
N ALA A 73 29.17 6.89 -11.46
CA ALA A 73 29.59 6.80 -10.07
C ALA A 73 28.37 6.74 -9.14
N ARG A 74 28.40 5.84 -8.16
CA ARG A 74 27.40 5.79 -7.08
C ARG A 74 27.50 7.06 -6.23
N VAL A 75 26.38 7.76 -6.05
CA VAL A 75 26.23 8.79 -5.02
C VAL A 75 25.31 8.24 -3.93
N SER A 76 25.92 7.64 -2.89
CA SER A 76 25.21 7.40 -1.64
C SER A 76 25.07 8.74 -0.91
N LEU A 77 23.84 9.20 -0.68
CA LEU A 77 23.59 10.46 0.00
C LEU A 77 23.84 10.29 1.51
N VAL A 78 25.07 10.54 1.95
CA VAL A 78 25.41 10.60 3.38
C VAL A 78 24.93 11.95 3.92
N VAL A 79 23.88 11.92 4.73
CA VAL A 79 23.42 13.10 5.49
C VAL A 79 24.35 13.29 6.69
N PRO A 80 25.00 14.46 6.88
CA PRO A 80 25.83 14.71 8.04
C PRO A 80 24.97 14.91 9.30
N HIS A 81 25.35 14.27 10.41
CA HIS A 81 24.90 14.70 11.73
C HIS A 81 25.56 16.04 12.08
N THR A 82 24.76 17.03 12.46
CA THR A 82 25.23 18.26 13.09
C THR A 82 24.57 18.42 14.45
N ASP A 83 25.27 17.97 15.49
CA ASP A 83 25.16 18.60 16.81
C ASP A 83 25.81 19.97 16.71
N ASP A 84 25.10 21.06 16.99
CA ASP A 84 25.77 22.29 17.41
C ASP A 84 24.88 23.19 18.27
N LYS A 85 25.50 23.79 19.29
CA LYS A 85 24.82 24.61 20.30
C LYS A 85 25.26 26.09 20.21
N ILE A 86 24.26 26.95 20.08
CA ILE A 86 24.24 28.33 20.62
C ILE A 86 25.19 29.36 19.98
N SER A 87 24.61 30.39 19.35
CA SER A 87 24.79 31.76 19.85
C SER A 87 23.65 32.69 19.40
N VAL A 88 23.06 33.44 20.35
CA VAL A 88 22.00 34.43 20.08
C VAL A 88 22.46 35.79 20.62
N ARG A 89 22.50 36.82 19.75
CA ARG A 89 22.64 38.22 20.18
C ARG A 89 21.29 38.94 20.13
N ARG A 90 20.94 39.55 21.27
CA ARG A 90 19.69 40.30 21.51
C ARG A 90 19.63 41.62 20.73
N LYS A 91 18.40 42.05 20.39
CA LYS A 91 17.90 43.41 20.68
C LYS A 91 16.40 43.35 21.01
N HIS A 92 16.03 43.98 22.12
CA HIS A 92 14.68 44.25 22.65
C HIS A 92 14.37 45.76 22.44
N PRO A 93 13.14 46.31 22.61
CA PRO A 93 12.14 46.02 23.67
C PRO A 93 10.66 46.10 23.18
N CYS A 94 9.55 46.12 23.96
CA CYS A 94 9.24 45.91 25.38
C CYS A 94 7.73 45.58 25.51
N MET A 95 7.30 44.71 26.43
CA MET A 95 6.09 44.91 27.26
C MET A 95 6.07 43.90 28.43
N ARG A 96 5.50 44.30 29.57
CA ARG A 96 5.49 43.54 30.84
C ARG A 96 4.08 43.04 31.17
N VAL A 97 3.98 41.81 31.69
CA VAL A 97 2.97 41.39 32.69
C VAL A 97 3.68 40.50 33.72
N ALA A 98 3.24 40.55 34.99
CA ALA A 98 3.92 39.93 36.15
C ALA A 98 3.26 38.60 36.60
N PRO A 99 3.91 37.78 37.47
CA PRO A 99 3.66 36.33 37.57
C PRO A 99 3.09 35.83 38.92
N SER A 100 2.72 34.55 39.01
CA SER A 100 2.71 33.67 40.21
C SER A 100 2.26 32.23 39.82
N PRO A 101 2.49 31.19 40.66
CA PRO A 101 3.75 30.74 41.25
C PRO A 101 4.06 29.25 40.88
N GLY A 102 5.26 28.75 41.19
CA GLY A 102 5.77 27.46 40.70
C GLY A 102 5.69 26.25 41.66
N PHE A 103 6.17 25.10 41.18
CA PHE A 103 6.48 23.88 41.94
C PHE A 103 7.88 23.35 41.57
N PRO A 104 8.58 22.61 42.46
CA PRO A 104 10.01 22.34 42.32
C PRO A 104 10.34 21.05 41.54
N THR A 105 11.49 21.04 40.87
CA THR A 105 12.12 19.83 40.31
C THR A 105 13.26 19.33 41.22
N PRO A 106 13.45 18.00 41.37
CA PRO A 106 14.50 17.44 42.21
C PRO A 106 15.87 17.43 41.53
N HIS A 107 16.93 17.56 42.33
CA HIS A 107 18.33 17.54 41.90
C HIS A 107 18.83 16.12 41.55
N LEU A 108 19.73 16.02 40.56
CA LEU A 108 20.60 14.87 40.32
C LEU A 108 22.08 15.30 40.40
N PRO A 109 22.97 14.46 40.96
CA PRO A 109 24.40 14.78 41.14
C PRO A 109 25.23 14.58 39.85
N PRO A 110 26.45 15.14 39.78
CA PRO A 110 27.23 15.21 38.54
C PRO A 110 28.03 13.93 38.20
N PHE A 111 28.24 13.71 36.90
CA PHE A 111 29.20 12.72 36.38
C PHE A 111 30.66 13.22 36.55
N PRO A 112 31.62 12.34 36.91
CA PRO A 112 33.05 12.65 36.85
C PRO A 112 33.63 12.47 35.44
N SER A 113 34.70 13.22 35.15
CA SER A 113 35.40 13.27 33.88
C SER A 113 36.42 12.13 33.68
N ALA A 114 36.87 11.96 32.43
CA ALA A 114 37.76 10.90 32.00
C ALA A 114 39.23 11.04 32.46
N ALA A 115 39.88 9.92 32.77
CA ALA A 115 41.28 9.63 32.39
C ALA A 115 41.70 8.18 32.74
N ALA A 116 42.09 7.38 31.74
CA ALA A 116 43.17 6.38 31.85
C ALA A 116 43.47 5.75 30.48
N ARG A 117 44.68 5.96 29.95
CA ARG A 117 45.21 5.18 28.82
C ARG A 117 45.83 3.90 29.36
N ARG A 118 45.54 2.74 28.76
CA ARG A 118 46.48 1.59 28.76
C ARG A 118 46.49 0.89 27.41
N THR A 119 47.64 0.94 26.77
CA THR A 119 48.01 0.17 25.58
C THR A 119 48.33 -1.27 25.94
N TRP A 120 47.76 -2.25 25.25
CA TRP A 120 48.35 -3.59 25.13
C TRP A 120 48.22 -4.11 23.71
N SER A 121 49.34 -4.54 23.14
CA SER A 121 49.47 -5.16 21.84
C SER A 121 49.91 -6.62 22.03
N ALA A 122 49.24 -7.58 21.37
CA ALA A 122 49.86 -8.84 20.93
C ALA A 122 48.92 -9.71 20.05
N ARG A 123 49.23 -9.71 18.75
CA ARG A 123 49.23 -10.83 17.78
C ARG A 123 47.97 -11.71 17.53
N PRO A 124 47.75 -12.10 16.25
CA PRO A 124 46.66 -13.02 15.86
C PRO A 124 47.07 -14.49 16.02
N MET A 125 46.09 -15.37 16.26
CA MET A 125 46.28 -16.81 16.17
C MET A 125 45.78 -17.33 14.82
N ILE A 126 46.71 -17.87 14.03
CA ILE A 126 46.42 -18.57 12.77
C ILE A 126 46.06 -20.02 13.11
N PHE A 127 44.96 -20.53 12.56
CA PHE A 127 44.76 -21.98 12.42
C PHE A 127 44.70 -22.34 10.93
N ARG A 128 45.46 -23.38 10.54
CA ARG A 128 45.61 -23.85 9.16
C ARG A 128 45.01 -25.24 9.01
N LEU A 129 44.51 -25.53 7.80
CA LEU A 129 43.78 -26.74 7.44
C LEU A 129 44.59 -28.05 7.52
N THR A 130 43.89 -29.11 7.95
CA THR A 130 43.82 -30.48 7.37
C THR A 130 42.46 -31.06 7.81
N GLY A 131 41.70 -31.88 7.09
CA GLY A 131 41.86 -32.61 5.83
C GLY A 131 40.93 -33.86 5.89
N VAL A 132 40.62 -34.50 4.74
CA VAL A 132 39.69 -35.65 4.61
C VAL A 132 38.19 -35.28 4.79
N GLY A 133 37.24 -35.70 3.95
CA GLY A 133 37.32 -36.43 2.68
C GLY A 133 35.93 -36.58 2.04
N SER A 134 35.84 -36.55 0.71
CA SER A 134 34.58 -36.72 -0.04
C SER A 134 34.10 -38.17 -0.04
N PRO A 135 32.82 -38.40 -0.39
CA PRO A 135 32.58 -39.36 -1.47
C PRO A 135 31.63 -38.82 -2.55
N SER A 136 32.05 -38.99 -3.79
CA SER A 136 31.21 -38.95 -4.98
C SER A 136 31.38 -40.26 -5.74
N TYR A 137 30.29 -40.95 -6.05
CA TYR A 137 30.25 -41.97 -7.10
C TYR A 137 28.81 -42.07 -7.63
N GLY A 138 28.64 -42.25 -8.93
CA GLY A 138 27.34 -42.24 -9.58
C GLY A 138 27.09 -43.44 -10.49
N GLY A 139 25.81 -43.71 -10.73
CA GLY A 139 25.24 -44.28 -11.95
C GLY A 139 25.60 -45.72 -12.37
N ARG A 140 24.57 -46.55 -12.58
CA ARG A 140 24.27 -47.20 -13.89
C ARG A 140 22.92 -47.96 -13.91
N HIS A 141 22.12 -47.64 -14.93
CA HIS A 141 21.31 -48.53 -15.80
C HIS A 141 20.60 -49.82 -15.32
N ALA A 142 19.27 -49.82 -15.49
CA ALA A 142 18.51 -50.58 -16.54
C ALA A 142 17.55 -51.76 -16.18
N ARG A 143 16.29 -51.57 -16.62
CA ARG A 143 15.33 -52.48 -17.32
C ARG A 143 14.61 -53.64 -16.59
N GLY A 144 13.27 -53.62 -16.75
CA GLY A 144 12.35 -54.77 -16.82
C GLY A 144 11.71 -55.22 -15.49
N GLY A 145 10.41 -55.54 -15.39
CA GLY A 145 9.29 -55.48 -16.35
C GLY A 145 8.01 -56.11 -15.76
N THR A 146 6.84 -55.89 -16.41
CA THR A 146 5.53 -56.62 -16.25
C THR A 146 4.86 -56.67 -14.84
N ALA A 147 3.68 -56.06 -14.64
CA ALA A 147 2.31 -56.67 -14.72
C ALA A 147 1.97 -57.61 -13.52
N THR A 148 0.77 -57.66 -12.90
CA THR A 148 -0.62 -57.58 -13.41
C THR A 148 -1.68 -57.07 -12.38
N ARG A 149 -2.89 -56.78 -12.87
CA ARG A 149 -4.17 -56.51 -12.15
C ARG A 149 -4.59 -57.59 -11.11
N GLY A 150 -5.49 -57.23 -10.17
CA GLY A 150 -6.47 -58.19 -9.60
C GLY A 150 -7.17 -57.83 -8.27
N GLU A 151 -8.29 -57.09 -8.32
CA GLU A 151 -9.39 -57.09 -7.32
C GLU A 151 -10.50 -58.11 -7.76
N PRO A 152 -11.68 -58.30 -7.09
CA PRO A 152 -12.14 -58.00 -5.70
C PRO A 152 -12.96 -59.18 -5.05
N ARG A 153 -13.48 -59.04 -3.80
CA ARG A 153 -14.93 -59.14 -3.43
C ARG A 153 -15.30 -59.32 -1.94
N GLU A 154 -16.56 -59.00 -1.62
CA GLU A 154 -17.25 -58.96 -0.32
C GLU A 154 -17.71 -60.34 0.22
N ARG A 155 -18.02 -60.43 1.54
CA ARG A 155 -19.38 -60.77 2.06
C ARG A 155 -19.52 -60.65 3.60
N SER A 156 -20.73 -60.89 4.12
CA SER A 156 -21.30 -60.38 5.37
C SER A 156 -21.91 -61.45 6.32
N VAL A 157 -22.38 -61.05 7.52
CA VAL A 157 -23.63 -61.47 8.25
C VAL A 157 -23.49 -61.32 9.82
N ARG A 158 -24.58 -61.52 10.58
CA ARG A 158 -24.99 -60.83 11.85
C ARG A 158 -25.16 -61.72 13.12
N ARG A 159 -25.15 -61.06 14.30
CA ARG A 159 -25.99 -61.22 15.55
C ARG A 159 -25.97 -62.54 16.38
N THR A 160 -25.83 -62.42 17.72
CA THR A 160 -26.91 -62.55 18.78
C THR A 160 -26.40 -62.29 20.23
N HIS A 161 -27.32 -62.04 21.19
CA HIS A 161 -27.16 -61.96 22.68
C HIS A 161 -28.08 -63.06 23.35
N PRO A 162 -28.34 -63.24 24.69
CA PRO A 162 -27.95 -62.49 25.93
C PRO A 162 -27.66 -63.27 27.28
N VAL A 163 -27.14 -62.57 28.33
CA VAL A 163 -27.51 -62.45 29.81
C VAL A 163 -28.12 -63.66 30.60
N PRO A 164 -27.85 -63.98 31.92
CA PRO A 164 -27.64 -63.15 33.16
C PRO A 164 -26.40 -63.52 34.04
N GLY A 165 -25.95 -62.91 35.16
CA GLY A 165 -26.44 -62.04 36.28
C GLY A 165 -25.85 -62.61 37.62
N PRO A 166 -25.87 -61.98 38.84
CA PRO A 166 -26.22 -60.64 39.30
C PRO A 166 -25.03 -59.87 39.98
N ALA A 167 -25.29 -58.80 40.75
CA ALA A 167 -24.30 -57.79 41.22
C ALA A 167 -24.05 -57.75 42.75
N VAL A 168 -22.91 -57.16 43.18
CA VAL A 168 -22.71 -56.44 44.47
C VAL A 168 -21.81 -55.20 44.26
N VAL A 169 -22.00 -54.18 45.10
CA VAL A 169 -21.53 -52.78 44.99
C VAL A 169 -20.23 -52.52 45.78
N GLY A 170 -19.40 -51.58 45.32
CA GLY A 170 -18.54 -50.77 46.21
C GLY A 170 -17.16 -50.36 45.65
N GLY A 171 -16.98 -49.09 45.24
CA GLY A 171 -15.64 -48.55 44.95
C GLY A 171 -15.55 -47.44 43.89
N ALA A 172 -16.23 -46.30 44.07
CA ALA A 172 -16.22 -45.20 43.09
C ALA A 172 -16.09 -43.80 43.72
N VAL A 173 -14.90 -43.45 44.24
CA VAL A 173 -14.57 -42.07 44.65
C VAL A 173 -13.14 -41.63 44.27
N VAL A 174 -12.15 -42.54 44.20
CA VAL A 174 -10.72 -42.15 44.08
C VAL A 174 -10.21 -41.98 42.64
N LEU A 175 -11.01 -42.30 41.62
CA LEU A 175 -10.58 -42.38 40.21
C LEU A 175 -11.03 -41.22 39.31
N LEU A 176 -11.38 -40.07 39.89
CA LEU A 176 -11.89 -38.88 39.17
C LEU A 176 -10.97 -37.64 39.24
N LEU A 177 -9.79 -37.74 39.87
CA LEU A 177 -8.81 -36.64 39.99
C LEU A 177 -7.50 -36.85 39.20
N LEU A 178 -7.39 -37.93 38.41
CA LEU A 178 -6.16 -38.28 37.66
C LEU A 178 -6.35 -38.38 36.13
N SER A 179 -7.54 -38.08 35.63
CA SER A 179 -7.86 -38.01 34.18
C SER A 179 -7.92 -36.57 33.63
N ALA A 180 -7.69 -35.55 34.47
CA ALA A 180 -7.76 -34.14 34.09
C ALA A 180 -6.49 -33.56 33.44
N ALA A 181 -5.44 -34.38 33.23
CA ALA A 181 -4.12 -33.91 32.80
C ALA A 181 -3.55 -34.72 31.62
N LEU A 182 -4.25 -34.73 30.47
CA LEU A 182 -3.65 -34.97 29.14
C LEU A 182 -4.59 -34.64 27.96
N ALA A 183 -5.58 -33.76 28.16
CA ALA A 183 -6.17 -33.06 27.04
C ALA A 183 -5.09 -32.11 26.47
N ARG A 184 -4.46 -32.47 25.35
CA ARG A 184 -3.86 -31.45 24.49
C ARG A 184 -4.94 -30.40 24.23
N PRO A 185 -4.65 -29.09 24.33
CA PRO A 185 -5.57 -28.11 23.80
C PRO A 185 -5.78 -28.47 22.33
N VAL A 186 -7.03 -28.81 21.98
CA VAL A 186 -7.49 -28.67 20.61
C VAL A 186 -7.18 -27.21 20.28
N ALA A 187 -6.33 -26.97 19.27
CA ALA A 187 -5.97 -25.62 18.89
C ALA A 187 -7.28 -24.84 18.72
N ALA A 188 -7.46 -23.75 19.47
CA ALA A 188 -8.72 -23.03 19.40
C ALA A 188 -8.81 -22.45 18.00
N ASP A 189 -9.80 -22.89 17.22
CA ASP A 189 -9.98 -22.33 15.88
C ASP A 189 -10.17 -20.83 16.01
N LEU A 190 -9.27 -20.06 15.39
CA LEU A 190 -9.34 -18.60 15.39
C LEU A 190 -10.67 -18.14 14.79
N ARG A 191 -11.53 -17.56 15.65
CA ARG A 191 -12.90 -17.15 15.33
C ARG A 191 -13.05 -15.62 15.33
N PRO A 192 -14.00 -15.08 14.56
CA PRO A 192 -14.41 -13.69 14.67
C PRO A 192 -14.73 -13.29 16.12
N GLY A 193 -14.28 -12.11 16.55
CA GLY A 193 -14.39 -11.60 17.91
C GLY A 193 -13.23 -11.98 18.84
N MET A 194 -12.39 -12.96 18.49
CA MET A 194 -11.14 -13.21 19.21
C MET A 194 -10.12 -12.09 18.92
N VAL A 195 -9.20 -11.86 19.86
CA VAL A 195 -8.04 -10.98 19.63
C VAL A 195 -6.80 -11.86 19.52
N LEU A 196 -6.08 -11.76 18.41
CA LEU A 196 -4.77 -12.37 18.24
C LEU A 196 -3.71 -11.50 18.91
N GLY A 197 -2.84 -12.11 19.70
CA GLY A 197 -1.76 -11.42 20.41
C GLY A 197 -0.74 -12.40 20.99
N ARG A 198 0.00 -11.94 22.00
CA ARG A 198 1.10 -12.70 22.63
C ARG A 198 0.68 -14.03 23.23
N ASP A 199 -0.56 -14.15 23.71
CA ASP A 199 -1.00 -15.27 24.54
C ASP A 199 -1.61 -16.43 23.73
N ASN A 200 -1.88 -16.21 22.43
CA ASN A 200 -2.49 -17.18 21.52
C ASN A 200 -1.88 -17.18 20.11
N TRP A 201 -0.69 -16.59 19.92
CA TRP A 201 -0.04 -16.48 18.61
C TRP A 201 0.18 -17.85 17.93
N GLU A 202 0.35 -18.95 18.68
CA GLU A 202 0.51 -20.29 18.12
C GLU A 202 -0.70 -20.74 17.27
N GLU A 203 -1.89 -20.20 17.51
CA GLU A 203 -3.11 -20.53 16.77
C GLU A 203 -3.11 -19.92 15.35
N ALA A 204 -2.25 -18.93 15.09
CA ALA A 204 -2.06 -18.31 13.78
C ALA A 204 -0.88 -18.89 12.97
N LYS A 205 -0.29 -20.01 13.43
CA LYS A 205 0.66 -20.78 12.61
C LYS A 205 0.03 -21.14 11.27
N ASP A 206 0.84 -21.07 10.22
CA ASP A 206 0.42 -21.32 8.83
C ASP A 206 -0.73 -20.42 8.32
N LEU A 207 -1.10 -19.36 9.06
CA LEU A 207 -2.09 -18.34 8.67
C LEU A 207 -1.47 -16.93 8.56
N LEU A 208 -0.17 -16.79 8.82
CA LEU A 208 0.60 -15.55 8.69
C LEU A 208 2.00 -15.86 8.14
N PRO A 209 2.66 -14.92 7.44
CA PRO A 209 4.10 -15.04 7.19
C PRO A 209 4.87 -15.04 8.51
N ASP A 210 5.93 -15.84 8.60
CA ASP A 210 6.69 -16.10 9.84
C ASP A 210 7.11 -14.83 10.56
N GLU A 211 7.54 -13.79 9.84
CA GLU A 211 7.98 -12.53 10.43
C GLU A 211 6.89 -11.81 11.24
N PHE A 212 5.63 -11.87 10.77
CA PHE A 212 4.48 -11.28 11.44
C PHE A 212 4.00 -12.18 12.57
N LEU A 213 4.01 -13.50 12.38
CA LEU A 213 3.74 -14.48 13.44
C LEU A 213 4.69 -14.27 14.63
N GLN A 214 5.98 -14.02 14.38
CA GLN A 214 6.94 -13.65 15.44
C GLN A 214 6.65 -12.27 16.07
N ALA A 215 6.04 -11.32 15.35
CA ALA A 215 5.62 -10.04 15.94
C ALA A 215 4.47 -10.21 16.94
N TYR A 216 3.45 -11.01 16.63
CA TYR A 216 2.40 -11.38 17.61
C TYR A 216 3.02 -12.10 18.82
N ARG A 217 3.91 -13.08 18.60
CA ARG A 217 4.64 -13.77 19.68
C ARG A 217 5.41 -12.84 20.60
N ARG A 218 6.04 -11.78 20.07
CA ARG A 218 6.75 -10.77 20.86
C ARG A 218 5.81 -9.80 21.59
N GLY A 219 4.49 -9.86 21.34
CA GLY A 219 3.51 -8.89 21.83
C GLY A 219 3.61 -7.53 21.11
N GLU A 220 4.26 -7.50 19.95
CA GLU A 220 4.43 -6.28 19.16
C GLU A 220 3.18 -5.90 18.38
N PHE A 221 2.44 -6.91 17.92
CA PHE A 221 1.21 -6.80 17.15
C PHE A 221 0.06 -7.40 17.96
N ARG A 222 -1.13 -6.81 17.85
CA ARG A 222 -2.35 -7.27 18.52
C ARG A 222 -3.57 -6.78 17.74
N HIS A 223 -4.41 -7.69 17.27
CA HIS A 223 -5.52 -7.38 16.37
C HIS A 223 -6.76 -8.23 16.66
N GLU A 224 -7.93 -7.62 16.56
CA GLU A 224 -9.21 -8.31 16.59
C GLU A 224 -9.42 -9.06 15.26
N ILE A 225 -9.82 -10.32 15.34
CA ILE A 225 -10.17 -11.15 14.19
C ILE A 225 -11.64 -10.91 13.83
N ARG A 226 -11.94 -10.75 12.54
CA ARG A 226 -13.29 -10.60 12.01
C ARG A 226 -13.51 -11.45 10.77
N SER A 227 -14.78 -11.72 10.48
CA SER A 227 -15.24 -12.24 9.20
C SER A 227 -15.67 -11.08 8.30
N TRP A 228 -15.35 -11.17 7.01
CA TRP A 228 -15.88 -10.30 5.97
C TRP A 228 -16.08 -11.10 4.69
N GLU A 229 -17.24 -10.93 4.07
CA GLU A 229 -17.53 -11.45 2.74
C GLU A 229 -17.26 -10.35 1.71
N PRO A 230 -16.32 -10.55 0.76
CA PRO A 230 -16.01 -9.54 -0.24
C PRO A 230 -17.17 -9.34 -1.21
N PRO A 231 -17.36 -8.13 -1.75
CA PRO A 231 -18.21 -7.98 -2.92
C PRO A 231 -17.62 -8.81 -4.07
N ARG A 232 -18.46 -9.56 -4.77
CA ARG A 232 -18.03 -10.26 -5.98
C ARG A 232 -17.95 -9.22 -7.08
N LEU A 233 -16.74 -8.94 -7.57
CA LEU A 233 -16.53 -7.95 -8.63
C LEU A 233 -17.26 -8.32 -9.94
N GLY A 234 -17.59 -9.59 -10.16
CA GLY A 234 -18.46 -10.02 -11.26
C GLY A 234 -19.93 -9.62 -11.15
N ASP A 235 -20.39 -9.10 -9.99
CA ASP A 235 -21.74 -8.56 -9.80
C ASP A 235 -21.85 -7.08 -10.27
N ASP A 236 -20.72 -6.40 -10.49
CA ASP A 236 -20.66 -5.16 -11.29
C ASP A 236 -20.97 -5.51 -12.76
N PRO A 237 -22.02 -4.94 -13.40
CA PRO A 237 -22.43 -5.36 -14.74
C PRO A 237 -21.37 -5.15 -15.81
N ILE A 238 -20.51 -4.14 -15.68
CA ILE A 238 -19.47 -3.81 -16.66
C ILE A 238 -18.25 -4.70 -16.45
N PHE A 239 -17.81 -4.88 -15.20
CA PHE A 239 -16.72 -5.79 -14.88
C PHE A 239 -17.10 -7.24 -15.20
N GLY A 240 -18.28 -7.68 -14.77
CA GLY A 240 -18.79 -9.05 -14.99
C GLY A 240 -19.06 -9.40 -16.46
N ALA A 241 -19.44 -8.42 -17.30
CA ALA A 241 -19.49 -8.62 -18.75
C ALA A 241 -18.08 -8.83 -19.33
N ALA A 242 -17.12 -7.96 -18.99
CA ALA A 242 -15.74 -8.07 -19.44
C ALA A 242 -15.06 -9.37 -18.98
N LEU A 243 -15.31 -9.84 -17.76
CA LEU A 243 -14.82 -11.14 -17.29
C LEU A 243 -15.29 -12.30 -18.18
N LYS A 244 -16.55 -12.27 -18.66
CA LYS A 244 -17.08 -13.31 -19.56
C LYS A 244 -16.43 -13.25 -20.94
N GLU A 245 -16.19 -12.05 -21.47
CA GLU A 245 -15.51 -11.85 -22.76
C GLU A 245 -14.01 -12.20 -22.73
N ASN A 246 -13.38 -12.07 -21.57
CA ASN A 246 -11.95 -12.35 -21.39
C ASN A 246 -11.66 -13.85 -21.14
N GLU A 247 -12.67 -14.66 -20.82
CA GLU A 247 -12.47 -16.08 -20.48
C GLU A 247 -11.82 -16.85 -21.64
N GLY A 248 -10.59 -17.33 -21.42
CA GLY A 248 -9.79 -18.04 -22.43
C GLY A 248 -9.23 -17.17 -23.56
N ARG A 249 -9.65 -15.89 -23.68
CA ARG A 249 -9.27 -15.00 -24.79
C ARG A 249 -7.79 -14.65 -24.83
N TYR A 250 -7.19 -14.38 -23.67
CA TYR A 250 -5.80 -13.93 -23.59
C TYR A 250 -4.83 -15.04 -23.16
N ASP A 251 -3.55 -14.84 -23.49
CA ASP A 251 -2.41 -15.52 -22.88
C ASP A 251 -1.25 -14.53 -22.64
N LEU A 252 -0.10 -15.01 -22.20
CA LEU A 252 1.15 -14.26 -22.15
C LEU A 252 2.14 -14.71 -23.23
N ASP A 253 2.93 -13.79 -23.76
CA ASP A 253 4.09 -14.08 -24.62
C ASP A 253 5.29 -14.64 -23.80
N ALA A 254 6.49 -14.73 -24.40
CA ALA A 254 7.69 -15.23 -23.72
C ALA A 254 8.28 -14.20 -22.75
N GLU A 255 8.07 -12.92 -23.03
CA GLU A 255 8.49 -11.76 -22.25
C GLU A 255 7.61 -11.55 -21.01
N GLY A 256 6.37 -12.03 -21.05
CA GLY A 256 5.35 -11.93 -20.01
C GLY A 256 4.29 -10.86 -20.26
N SER A 257 4.13 -10.36 -21.50
CA SER A 257 3.11 -9.39 -21.91
C SER A 257 1.83 -10.07 -22.38
N ILE A 258 0.70 -9.37 -22.27
CA ILE A 258 -0.61 -9.94 -22.63
C ILE A 258 -0.82 -9.93 -24.16
N ILE A 259 -1.20 -11.09 -24.70
CA ILE A 259 -1.47 -11.34 -26.11
C ILE A 259 -2.87 -11.94 -26.31
N GLU A 260 -3.47 -11.69 -27.48
CA GLU A 260 -4.70 -12.37 -27.93
C GLU A 260 -4.36 -13.83 -28.30
N ARG A 261 -4.89 -14.81 -27.57
CA ARG A 261 -4.57 -16.24 -27.73
C ARG A 261 -4.75 -16.74 -29.17
N SER A 262 -5.78 -16.23 -29.86
CA SER A 262 -6.15 -16.63 -31.22
C SER A 262 -5.17 -16.17 -32.31
N SER A 263 -4.38 -15.12 -32.05
CA SER A 263 -3.52 -14.50 -33.07
C SER A 263 -2.05 -14.35 -32.66
N GLY A 264 -1.72 -14.53 -31.38
CA GLY A 264 -0.38 -14.30 -30.84
C GLY A 264 0.05 -12.83 -30.81
N LYS A 265 -0.83 -11.89 -31.20
CA LYS A 265 -0.52 -10.45 -31.26
C LYS A 265 -0.73 -9.78 -29.90
N PRO A 266 0.02 -8.68 -29.60
CA PRO A 266 -0.21 -7.88 -28.41
C PRO A 266 -1.69 -7.50 -28.23
N ALA A 267 -2.20 -7.65 -27.01
CA ALA A 267 -3.59 -7.33 -26.72
C ALA A 267 -3.86 -5.83 -26.85
N GLY A 268 -5.07 -5.52 -27.33
CA GLY A 268 -5.60 -4.16 -27.36
C GLY A 268 -5.91 -3.62 -25.96
N PRO A 269 -6.79 -2.60 -25.85
CA PRO A 269 -7.33 -2.19 -24.56
C PRO A 269 -8.10 -3.34 -23.91
N ILE A 270 -7.80 -3.65 -22.64
CA ILE A 270 -8.44 -4.71 -21.85
C ILE A 270 -9.29 -4.07 -20.74
N MET A 271 -10.45 -4.66 -20.46
CA MET A 271 -11.32 -4.30 -19.34
C MET A 271 -11.36 -5.45 -18.33
N ALA A 272 -11.47 -5.15 -17.04
CA ALA A 272 -11.46 -6.15 -15.96
C ALA A 272 -10.23 -7.10 -16.03
N TRP A 273 -10.32 -8.29 -15.43
CA TRP A 273 -9.20 -9.23 -15.41
C TRP A 273 -8.93 -9.88 -16.77
N PRO A 274 -7.70 -9.82 -17.32
CA PRO A 274 -7.34 -10.56 -18.53
C PRO A 274 -7.38 -12.08 -18.34
N PHE A 275 -7.24 -12.58 -17.10
CA PHE A 275 -7.23 -14.02 -16.81
C PHE A 275 -8.28 -14.39 -15.74
N PRO A 276 -9.59 -14.37 -16.03
CA PRO A 276 -10.65 -14.65 -15.05
C PRO A 276 -10.56 -16.03 -14.40
N LYS A 277 -10.02 -17.01 -15.14
CA LYS A 277 -9.73 -18.36 -14.67
C LYS A 277 -8.24 -18.63 -14.88
N ILE A 278 -7.56 -19.08 -13.83
CA ILE A 278 -6.13 -19.42 -13.85
C ILE A 278 -6.01 -20.87 -13.35
N ASP A 279 -5.35 -21.70 -14.15
CA ASP A 279 -4.95 -23.05 -13.76
C ASP A 279 -3.64 -22.97 -12.94
N PRO A 280 -3.58 -23.44 -11.68
CA PRO A 280 -2.34 -23.47 -10.90
C PRO A 280 -1.21 -24.27 -11.55
N ALA A 281 -1.52 -25.22 -12.45
CA ALA A 281 -0.53 -26.01 -13.18
C ALA A 281 0.08 -25.27 -14.40
N ASP A 282 -0.47 -24.12 -14.80
CA ASP A 282 0.11 -23.30 -15.87
C ASP A 282 1.45 -22.69 -15.39
N PRO A 283 2.59 -22.92 -16.08
CA PRO A 283 3.86 -22.31 -15.71
C PRO A 283 3.84 -20.77 -15.72
N ARG A 284 2.84 -20.15 -16.36
CA ARG A 284 2.64 -18.70 -16.41
C ARG A 284 1.59 -18.20 -15.40
N ALA A 285 1.00 -19.08 -14.58
CA ALA A 285 -0.05 -18.74 -13.61
C ALA A 285 0.30 -17.55 -12.71
N ALA A 286 1.53 -17.52 -12.18
CA ALA A 286 2.01 -16.43 -11.33
C ALA A 286 2.02 -15.06 -12.04
N ALA A 287 2.51 -14.98 -13.27
CA ALA A 287 2.48 -13.74 -14.04
C ALA A 287 1.04 -13.32 -14.39
N LYS A 288 0.14 -14.29 -14.64
CA LYS A 288 -1.30 -14.03 -14.85
C LYS A 288 -2.00 -13.46 -13.61
N ILE A 289 -1.67 -13.97 -12.41
CA ILE A 289 -2.14 -13.44 -11.13
C ILE A 289 -1.69 -11.98 -10.95
N VAL A 290 -0.43 -11.67 -11.26
CA VAL A 290 0.12 -10.30 -11.16
C VAL A 290 -0.51 -9.35 -12.19
N TRP A 291 -0.80 -9.82 -13.41
CA TRP A 291 -1.57 -9.02 -14.37
C TRP A 291 -2.99 -8.75 -13.89
N ASN A 292 -3.69 -9.75 -13.33
CA ASN A 292 -5.00 -9.51 -12.72
C ASN A 292 -4.92 -8.48 -11.58
N TYR A 293 -3.88 -8.52 -10.73
CA TYR A 293 -3.62 -7.47 -9.73
C TYR A 293 -3.50 -6.07 -10.37
N PHE A 294 -2.73 -5.91 -11.45
CA PHE A 294 -2.64 -4.61 -12.13
C PHE A 294 -3.97 -4.16 -12.73
N TYR A 295 -4.73 -5.04 -13.38
CA TYR A 295 -6.04 -4.68 -13.93
C TYR A 295 -7.12 -4.43 -12.86
N THR A 296 -6.97 -5.04 -11.67
CA THR A 296 -7.73 -4.71 -10.46
C THR A 296 -7.47 -3.26 -10.05
N LEU A 297 -6.19 -2.88 -9.92
CA LEU A 297 -5.79 -1.51 -9.59
C LEU A 297 -6.28 -0.50 -10.65
N TYR A 298 -6.09 -0.80 -11.94
CA TYR A 298 -6.47 0.08 -13.04
C TYR A 298 -7.98 0.33 -13.12
N TYR A 299 -8.83 -0.64 -12.72
CA TYR A 299 -10.30 -0.45 -12.66
C TYR A 299 -10.75 0.53 -11.56
N GLY A 300 -9.89 0.78 -10.57
CA GLY A 300 -10.02 1.88 -9.61
C GLY A 300 -9.84 3.28 -10.23
N GLY A 301 -9.38 3.36 -11.48
CA GLY A 301 -9.25 4.59 -12.25
C GLY A 301 -8.08 5.48 -11.82
N ASN A 302 -7.92 6.63 -12.47
CA ASN A 302 -6.91 7.61 -12.06
C ASN A 302 -7.17 8.11 -10.63
N GLY A 303 -6.14 8.58 -9.93
CA GLY A 303 -6.29 9.15 -8.60
C GLY A 303 -5.28 10.21 -8.19
N HIS A 304 -5.63 10.96 -7.15
CA HIS A 304 -4.82 12.03 -6.54
C HIS A 304 -4.87 11.87 -5.01
N TYR A 305 -3.73 11.59 -4.40
CA TYR A 305 -3.61 11.21 -2.99
C TYR A 305 -2.56 12.04 -2.26
N ARG A 306 -2.96 12.59 -1.13
CA ARG A 306 -2.11 13.27 -0.16
C ARG A 306 -1.78 12.32 0.98
N ALA A 307 -0.51 11.93 1.09
CA ALA A 307 -0.05 10.94 2.04
C ALA A 307 1.14 11.44 2.87
N ASP A 308 1.20 11.00 4.14
CA ASP A 308 2.39 11.17 4.98
C ASP A 308 3.17 9.85 5.02
N LEU A 309 4.49 9.95 4.82
CA LEU A 309 5.45 8.88 5.03
C LEU A 309 6.17 9.14 6.36
N LEU A 310 6.14 8.15 7.25
CA LEU A 310 6.65 8.24 8.62
C LEU A 310 7.75 7.19 8.85
N TRP A 311 8.92 7.62 9.31
CA TRP A 311 10.02 6.76 9.75
C TRP A 311 9.84 6.50 11.24
N VAL A 312 9.65 5.26 11.63
CA VAL A 312 9.27 4.87 12.98
C VAL A 312 10.27 3.87 13.54
N SER A 313 10.98 4.26 14.59
CA SER A 313 11.86 3.39 15.37
C SER A 313 11.17 2.92 16.65
N ARG A 314 11.88 2.14 17.48
CA ARG A 314 11.45 1.80 18.85
C ARG A 314 11.26 3.02 19.75
N HIS A 315 11.83 4.18 19.41
CA HIS A 315 11.71 5.42 20.17
C HIS A 315 10.53 6.30 19.74
N GLY A 316 9.82 5.93 18.66
CA GLY A 316 8.70 6.68 18.10
C GLY A 316 8.99 7.17 16.69
N LEU A 317 8.53 8.38 16.37
CA LEU A 317 8.72 9.01 15.07
C LEU A 317 10.12 9.64 14.97
N ASP A 318 10.95 9.13 14.06
CA ASP A 318 12.29 9.68 13.77
C ASP A 318 12.20 10.85 12.77
N ARG A 319 11.36 10.70 11.73
CA ARG A 319 11.18 11.66 10.63
C ARG A 319 9.82 11.46 9.98
N SER A 320 9.25 12.52 9.43
CA SER A 320 8.16 12.43 8.45
C SER A 320 8.50 13.20 7.17
N ILE A 321 7.88 12.82 6.06
CA ILE A 321 7.73 13.65 4.86
C ILE A 321 6.25 13.58 4.43
N SER A 322 5.77 14.62 3.75
CA SER A 322 4.41 14.63 3.23
C SER A 322 4.43 14.74 1.72
N VAL A 323 3.83 13.77 1.03
CA VAL A 323 3.84 13.62 -0.43
C VAL A 323 2.47 13.96 -1.00
N ASP A 324 2.43 14.53 -2.20
CA ASP A 324 1.24 14.65 -3.04
C ASP A 324 1.45 13.83 -4.31
N ALA A 325 0.58 12.87 -4.60
CA ALA A 325 0.80 11.83 -5.61
C ALA A 325 -0.37 11.68 -6.58
N PHE A 326 -0.06 11.60 -7.86
CA PHE A 326 -0.99 11.47 -8.97
C PHE A 326 -0.72 10.17 -9.72
N PHE A 327 -1.77 9.40 -9.99
CA PHE A 327 -1.71 8.12 -10.70
C PHE A 327 -2.66 8.18 -11.89
N LYS A 328 -2.14 7.94 -13.09
CA LYS A 328 -2.93 7.88 -14.33
C LYS A 328 -2.77 6.51 -14.96
N HIS A 329 -3.90 5.90 -15.35
CA HIS A 329 -3.93 4.59 -15.96
C HIS A 329 -4.40 4.69 -17.42
N TYR A 330 -3.74 3.98 -18.33
CA TYR A 330 -4.01 4.07 -19.76
C TYR A 330 -4.90 2.93 -20.29
N ASP A 331 -5.01 1.85 -19.52
CA ASP A 331 -5.86 0.70 -19.79
C ASP A 331 -6.66 0.31 -18.54
N GLY A 332 -7.54 -0.69 -18.62
CA GLY A 332 -8.24 -1.29 -17.47
C GLY A 332 -9.28 -0.41 -16.76
N GLN A 333 -9.28 0.92 -16.96
CA GLN A 333 -10.24 1.85 -16.36
C GLN A 333 -11.68 1.60 -16.82
N HIS A 334 -12.62 1.63 -15.88
CA HIS A 334 -14.06 1.61 -16.14
C HIS A 334 -14.45 2.67 -17.22
N PRO A 335 -15.22 2.32 -18.27
CA PRO A 335 -15.38 3.14 -19.48
C PRO A 335 -15.81 4.60 -19.24
N LYS A 336 -16.72 4.84 -18.29
CA LYS A 336 -17.21 6.17 -17.86
C LYS A 336 -16.13 7.16 -17.44
N PHE A 337 -14.97 6.69 -16.99
CA PHE A 337 -13.85 7.52 -16.49
C PHE A 337 -12.62 7.48 -17.41
N ARG A 338 -12.68 6.69 -18.49
CA ARG A 338 -11.57 6.52 -19.43
C ARG A 338 -11.58 7.62 -20.48
N GLU A 339 -10.46 8.30 -20.64
CA GLU A 339 -10.27 9.31 -21.69
C GLU A 339 -10.27 8.67 -23.09
N THR A 340 -10.88 9.37 -24.07
CA THR A 340 -11.04 8.89 -25.44
C THR A 340 -9.75 8.99 -26.26
N ASN A 341 -8.99 10.07 -26.10
CA ASN A 341 -7.75 10.35 -26.84
C ASN A 341 -6.51 9.98 -26.01
N ASN A 342 -6.48 8.75 -25.49
CA ASN A 342 -5.43 8.30 -24.57
C ASN A 342 -4.17 7.79 -25.32
N ARG A 343 -3.00 7.88 -24.69
CA ARG A 343 -1.75 7.25 -25.19
C ARG A 343 -1.91 5.73 -25.20
N LYS A 344 -1.45 5.07 -26.27
CA LYS A 344 -1.60 3.61 -26.45
C LYS A 344 -0.32 2.82 -26.12
N ASP A 345 0.81 3.50 -26.09
CA ASP A 345 2.14 2.98 -25.77
C ASP A 345 2.42 2.88 -24.27
N LEU A 346 1.58 3.49 -23.42
CA LEU A 346 1.70 3.49 -21.97
C LEU A 346 0.67 2.55 -21.31
N LEU A 347 1.00 2.07 -20.11
CA LEU A 347 0.06 1.42 -19.18
C LEU A 347 -0.29 2.37 -18.02
N SER A 348 0.68 3.10 -17.50
CA SER A 348 0.48 4.07 -16.42
C SER A 348 1.50 5.21 -16.46
N GLN A 349 1.15 6.30 -15.77
CA GLN A 349 2.09 7.31 -15.34
C GLN A 349 1.85 7.64 -13.87
N THR A 350 2.93 7.92 -13.15
CA THR A 350 2.90 8.32 -11.74
C THR A 350 3.73 9.60 -11.58
N PHE A 351 3.16 10.61 -10.94
CA PHE A 351 3.87 11.84 -10.54
C PHE A 351 3.74 12.00 -9.02
N ALA A 352 4.82 12.36 -8.34
CA ALA A 352 4.80 12.60 -6.90
C ALA A 352 5.67 13.81 -6.55
N GLU A 353 5.16 14.67 -5.67
CA GLU A 353 5.83 15.86 -5.14
C GLU A 353 5.96 15.75 -3.62
N VAL A 354 7.13 16.09 -3.07
CA VAL A 354 7.32 16.23 -1.63
C VAL A 354 6.99 17.66 -1.22
N LEU A 355 5.94 17.84 -0.41
CA LEU A 355 5.51 19.17 0.06
C LEU A 355 6.20 19.61 1.36
N SER A 356 6.74 18.68 2.15
CA SER A 356 7.39 18.97 3.43
C SER A 356 8.22 17.78 3.92
N PRO A 357 9.22 17.99 4.83
CA PRO A 357 9.73 19.26 5.34
C PRO A 357 10.67 20.00 4.36
N ALA A 358 11.10 21.22 4.73
CA ALA A 358 11.77 22.18 3.85
C ALA A 358 13.14 21.74 3.28
N ASP A 359 13.80 20.73 3.86
CA ASP A 359 15.06 20.17 3.34
C ASP A 359 14.85 19.22 2.13
N VAL A 360 13.62 18.70 1.96
CA VAL A 360 13.20 17.80 0.88
C VAL A 360 12.01 18.33 0.06
N GLN A 361 11.44 19.47 0.44
CA GLN A 361 10.34 20.12 -0.27
C GLN A 361 10.70 20.43 -1.73
N GLY A 362 9.76 20.18 -2.64
CA GLY A 362 9.93 20.36 -4.08
C GLY A 362 10.71 19.23 -4.78
N ILE A 363 11.08 18.15 -4.08
CA ILE A 363 11.56 16.94 -4.76
C ILE A 363 10.39 16.34 -5.55
N LEU A 364 10.58 16.18 -6.85
CA LEU A 364 9.59 15.62 -7.77
C LEU A 364 10.05 14.26 -8.29
N SER A 365 9.13 13.34 -8.46
CA SER A 365 9.35 12.05 -9.13
C SER A 365 8.31 11.85 -10.22
N LEU A 366 8.76 11.45 -11.41
CA LEU A 366 7.91 11.14 -12.57
C LEU A 366 8.27 9.76 -13.11
N THR A 367 7.28 8.89 -13.26
CA THR A 367 7.41 7.56 -13.86
C THR A 367 6.47 7.43 -15.05
N TRP A 368 6.97 6.95 -16.19
CA TRP A 368 6.17 6.49 -17.31
C TRP A 368 6.38 4.99 -17.51
N ARG A 369 5.31 4.21 -17.44
CA ARG A 369 5.33 2.77 -17.72
C ARG A 369 4.84 2.47 -19.12
N TYR A 370 5.69 1.83 -19.91
CA TYR A 370 5.38 1.44 -21.28
C TYR A 370 4.69 0.07 -21.34
N ARG A 371 3.80 -0.09 -22.32
CA ARG A 371 3.15 -1.37 -22.66
C ARG A 371 4.13 -2.32 -23.35
N ASP A 372 5.02 -1.79 -24.19
CA ASP A 372 6.06 -2.56 -24.89
C ASP A 372 6.99 -3.25 -23.87
N PRO A 373 7.14 -4.60 -23.89
CA PRO A 373 8.06 -5.31 -22.99
C PRO A 373 9.51 -4.81 -23.08
N HIS A 374 9.98 -4.44 -24.27
CA HIS A 374 11.39 -4.08 -24.51
C HIS A 374 11.69 -2.61 -24.16
N ALA A 375 10.68 -1.75 -24.04
CA ALA A 375 10.84 -0.40 -23.54
C ALA A 375 10.95 -0.39 -22.00
N ARG A 376 12.12 -0.06 -21.45
CA ARG A 376 12.28 0.15 -20.01
C ARG A 376 11.41 1.34 -19.55
N ASP A 377 10.86 1.25 -18.34
CA ASP A 377 10.16 2.38 -17.72
C ASP A 377 11.06 3.62 -17.67
N SER A 378 10.50 4.79 -17.95
CA SER A 378 11.24 6.05 -17.84
C SER A 378 10.95 6.68 -16.49
N VAL A 379 12.00 6.85 -15.67
CA VAL A 379 11.90 7.41 -14.33
C VAL A 379 12.78 8.64 -14.23
N TRP A 380 12.22 9.76 -13.76
CA TRP A 380 12.96 11.00 -13.52
C TRP A 380 12.73 11.51 -12.11
N THR A 381 13.77 12.11 -11.54
CA THR A 381 13.71 12.81 -10.26
C THR A 381 14.23 14.23 -10.45
N TYR A 382 13.48 15.22 -9.95
CA TYR A 382 13.96 16.58 -9.77
C TYR A 382 14.44 16.78 -8.34
N VAL A 383 15.61 17.41 -8.19
CA VAL A 383 16.17 17.75 -6.87
C VAL A 383 16.41 19.26 -6.80
N PRO A 384 15.62 20.03 -6.03
CA PRO A 384 15.69 21.50 -5.97
C PRO A 384 17.07 22.04 -5.59
N SER A 385 17.74 21.41 -4.62
CA SER A 385 19.09 21.80 -4.18
C SER A 385 20.15 21.67 -5.27
N LEU A 386 19.90 20.85 -6.30
CA LEU A 386 20.76 20.69 -7.49
C LEU A 386 20.23 21.47 -8.71
N ARG A 387 19.00 21.99 -8.64
CA ARG A 387 18.21 22.57 -9.74
C ARG A 387 18.25 21.73 -11.03
N ARG A 388 18.18 20.40 -10.88
CA ARG A 388 18.40 19.45 -11.97
C ARG A 388 17.42 18.29 -11.92
N THR A 389 16.84 18.01 -13.08
CA THR A 389 16.22 16.73 -13.42
C THR A 389 17.31 15.70 -13.71
N ARG A 390 17.16 14.49 -13.21
CA ARG A 390 17.97 13.32 -13.59
C ARG A 390 17.04 12.17 -13.93
N GLN A 391 17.32 11.49 -15.04
CA GLN A 391 16.76 10.17 -15.29
C GLN A 391 17.48 9.16 -14.37
N VAL A 392 16.73 8.28 -13.71
CA VAL A 392 17.27 7.23 -12.84
C VAL A 392 17.02 5.85 -13.45
N SER A 393 17.85 4.85 -13.10
CA SER A 393 17.62 3.49 -13.59
C SER A 393 16.33 2.92 -13.01
N PRO A 394 15.51 2.19 -13.78
CA PRO A 394 14.34 1.49 -13.23
C PRO A 394 14.67 0.57 -12.06
N SER A 395 15.87 -0.02 -12.03
CA SER A 395 16.35 -0.85 -10.92
C SER A 395 16.38 -0.10 -9.58
N ASN A 396 16.62 1.22 -9.58
CA ASN A 396 16.61 2.06 -8.39
C ASN A 396 15.19 2.30 -7.83
N ARG A 397 14.12 1.93 -8.53
CA ARG A 397 12.75 1.99 -7.99
C ARG A 397 12.53 1.03 -6.82
N SER A 398 13.40 0.04 -6.67
CA SER A 398 13.48 -0.87 -5.53
C SER A 398 14.17 -0.29 -4.29
N ASP A 399 14.89 0.83 -4.44
CA ASP A 399 15.53 1.53 -3.33
C ASP A 399 14.50 2.27 -2.47
N GLY A 400 14.85 2.48 -1.20
CA GLY A 400 14.04 3.22 -0.24
C GLY A 400 13.80 4.67 -0.66
N PHE A 401 12.53 5.04 -0.88
CA PHE A 401 12.14 6.38 -1.32
C PHE A 401 12.57 7.41 -0.28
N LEU A 402 13.50 8.28 -0.65
CA LEU A 402 14.17 9.26 0.22
C LEU A 402 14.71 8.66 1.53
N GLY A 403 15.17 7.40 1.49
CA GLY A 403 15.74 6.70 2.64
C GLY A 403 14.72 6.03 3.57
N SER A 404 13.45 5.90 3.16
CA SER A 404 12.46 5.07 3.84
C SER A 404 12.72 3.57 3.63
N ASP A 405 12.05 2.74 4.41
CA ASP A 405 11.94 1.30 4.21
C ASP A 405 10.77 0.92 3.26
N LEU A 406 10.27 1.90 2.49
CA LEU A 406 9.28 1.80 1.41
C LEU A 406 9.94 2.17 0.08
N SER A 407 9.71 1.42 -0.99
CA SER A 407 10.29 1.72 -2.32
C SER A 407 9.24 2.26 -3.30
N GLN A 408 9.68 2.80 -4.44
CA GLN A 408 8.74 3.24 -5.48
C GLN A 408 7.95 2.06 -6.07
N ASP A 409 8.60 0.89 -6.17
CA ASP A 409 7.96 -0.36 -6.59
C ASP A 409 7.04 -0.99 -5.53
N ASP A 410 6.92 -0.44 -4.32
CA ASP A 410 5.86 -0.84 -3.38
C ASP A 410 4.52 -0.20 -3.78
N GLY A 411 4.49 1.09 -4.11
CA GLY A 411 3.29 1.76 -4.62
C GLY A 411 2.01 1.45 -3.79
N PRO A 412 0.90 1.03 -4.43
CA PRO A 412 -0.29 0.52 -3.74
C PRO A 412 -0.14 -0.89 -3.15
N TYR A 413 0.75 -1.71 -3.72
CA TYR A 413 1.26 -2.95 -3.13
C TYR A 413 2.46 -3.52 -3.92
N PHE A 414 2.38 -3.41 -5.24
CA PHE A 414 3.47 -3.63 -6.17
C PHE A 414 3.30 -2.69 -7.37
N ASP A 415 4.39 -2.05 -7.80
CA ASP A 415 4.44 -1.16 -8.96
C ASP A 415 5.68 -1.44 -9.85
N GLY A 416 6.21 -2.67 -9.82
CA GLY A 416 7.25 -3.12 -10.73
C GLY A 416 6.67 -3.61 -12.07
N LYS A 417 7.43 -3.47 -13.17
CA LYS A 417 7.00 -3.94 -14.49
C LYS A 417 7.01 -5.48 -14.54
N VAL A 418 5.89 -6.12 -14.92
CA VAL A 418 5.76 -7.60 -14.88
C VAL A 418 6.87 -8.30 -15.67
N GLN A 419 7.25 -7.77 -16.82
CA GLN A 419 8.27 -8.36 -17.69
C GLN A 419 9.71 -8.26 -17.14
N ASP A 420 9.97 -7.46 -16.12
CA ASP A 420 11.31 -7.31 -15.50
C ASP A 420 11.63 -8.43 -14.48
N PHE A 421 10.69 -9.37 -14.24
CA PHE A 421 10.81 -10.45 -13.27
C PHE A 421 10.56 -11.82 -13.90
N GLU A 422 11.19 -12.85 -13.30
CA GLU A 422 10.78 -14.24 -13.42
C GLU A 422 9.77 -14.54 -12.30
N TRP A 423 8.68 -15.23 -12.65
CA TRP A 423 7.54 -15.45 -11.76
C TRP A 423 7.31 -16.94 -11.54
N LYS A 424 7.02 -17.34 -10.30
CA LYS A 424 6.73 -18.72 -9.94
C LYS A 424 5.56 -18.78 -8.96
N LEU A 425 4.58 -19.64 -9.24
CA LEU A 425 3.53 -19.95 -8.26
C LEU A 425 4.12 -20.93 -7.25
N VAL A 426 4.17 -20.53 -5.98
CA VAL A 426 4.70 -21.34 -4.88
C VAL A 426 3.61 -22.21 -4.28
N GLY A 427 2.36 -21.71 -4.25
CA GLY A 427 1.21 -22.46 -3.79
C GLY A 427 0.02 -21.56 -3.44
N GLU A 428 -0.87 -22.11 -2.64
CA GLU A 428 -2.09 -21.46 -2.13
C GLU A 428 -2.14 -21.59 -0.61
N GLN A 429 -2.67 -20.58 0.07
CA GLN A 429 -2.71 -20.54 1.54
C GLN A 429 -3.87 -19.66 2.01
N ASP A 430 -4.56 -20.05 3.08
CA ASP A 430 -5.41 -19.13 3.83
C ASP A 430 -4.55 -18.24 4.72
N LEU A 431 -4.78 -16.93 4.69
CA LEU A 431 -4.04 -15.96 5.51
C LEU A 431 -4.97 -15.05 6.29
N LEU A 432 -4.56 -14.68 7.49
CA LEU A 432 -5.10 -13.57 8.25
C LEU A 432 -4.49 -12.26 7.73
N VAL A 433 -5.31 -11.41 7.12
CA VAL A 433 -4.90 -10.15 6.47
C VAL A 433 -5.41 -8.95 7.25
N LEU A 434 -4.59 -7.91 7.38
CA LEU A 434 -4.99 -6.65 7.98
C LEU A 434 -5.92 -5.86 7.04
N PHE A 435 -7.12 -5.56 7.53
CA PHE A 435 -8.08 -4.64 6.94
C PHE A 435 -8.32 -3.44 7.86
N ASP A 436 -8.49 -2.27 7.25
CA ASP A 436 -8.97 -1.05 7.86
C ASP A 436 -10.40 -1.25 8.36
N ARG A 437 -10.59 -1.10 9.66
CA ARG A 437 -11.87 -1.28 10.35
C ARG A 437 -12.94 -0.26 9.92
N PRO A 438 -12.65 1.06 9.82
CA PRO A 438 -13.60 2.04 9.26
C PRO A 438 -14.19 1.66 7.89
N SER A 439 -13.45 0.98 7.02
CA SER A 439 -13.93 0.53 5.70
C SER A 439 -15.13 -0.44 5.74
N PHE A 440 -15.39 -1.08 6.88
CA PHE A 440 -16.58 -1.89 7.12
C PHE A 440 -17.68 -1.15 7.89
N GLU A 441 -17.27 -0.32 8.87
CA GLU A 441 -18.19 0.30 9.83
C GLU A 441 -18.73 1.66 9.36
N GLN A 442 -18.08 2.32 8.41
CA GLN A 442 -18.31 3.73 8.06
C GLN A 442 -18.35 3.97 6.54
N GLN A 443 -19.38 3.45 5.87
CA GLN A 443 -19.56 3.65 4.41
C GLN A 443 -19.77 5.12 3.99
N ALA A 444 -20.14 6.00 4.93
CA ALA A 444 -20.32 7.44 4.67
C ALA A 444 -19.01 8.20 4.36
N LEU A 445 -17.85 7.52 4.41
CA LEU A 445 -16.53 8.08 4.13
C LEU A 445 -16.23 8.26 2.62
N LEU A 446 -17.26 8.43 1.78
CA LEU A 446 -17.14 8.73 0.35
C LEU A 446 -17.98 9.94 -0.04
N SER A 447 -17.40 10.84 -0.82
CA SER A 447 -18.06 12.03 -1.37
C SER A 447 -17.83 12.11 -2.88
N ARG A 448 -18.88 12.45 -3.63
CA ARG A 448 -18.79 12.61 -5.09
C ARG A 448 -18.18 13.97 -5.44
N LEU A 449 -17.24 13.97 -6.38
CA LEU A 449 -16.53 15.19 -6.80
C LEU A 449 -17.26 15.90 -7.96
N PRO A 450 -17.28 17.25 -8.01
CA PRO A 450 -17.91 18.00 -9.11
C PRO A 450 -17.34 17.67 -10.49
N GLN A 451 -16.02 17.45 -10.58
CA GLN A 451 -15.30 17.05 -11.79
C GLN A 451 -15.49 15.57 -12.19
N GLY A 452 -16.32 14.82 -11.45
CA GLY A 452 -16.42 13.36 -11.57
C GLY A 452 -15.41 12.64 -10.67
N GLY A 453 -15.67 11.35 -10.43
CA GLY A 453 -14.92 10.55 -9.45
C GLY A 453 -15.40 10.75 -8.01
N TRP A 454 -14.63 10.20 -7.09
CA TRP A 454 -14.96 10.04 -5.68
C TRP A 454 -13.77 10.41 -4.78
N ARG A 455 -14.03 11.17 -3.71
CA ARG A 455 -13.08 11.44 -2.62
C ARG A 455 -13.38 10.52 -1.44
N MET A 456 -12.34 9.88 -0.92
CA MET A 456 -12.38 9.19 0.37
C MET A 456 -12.15 10.19 1.51
N VAL A 457 -13.09 10.24 2.46
CA VAL A 457 -12.93 11.04 3.68
C VAL A 457 -12.17 10.20 4.69
N ILE A 458 -11.01 10.67 5.12
CA ILE A 458 -10.17 9.91 6.05
C ILE A 458 -10.51 10.33 7.48
N PRO A 459 -11.02 9.43 8.35
CA PRO A 459 -11.36 9.78 9.72
C PRO A 459 -10.09 10.11 10.52
N GLY A 460 -10.23 10.87 11.60
CA GLY A 460 -9.13 11.10 12.55
C GLY A 460 -8.71 9.83 13.30
N GLY A 461 -7.74 9.96 14.19
CA GLY A 461 -7.34 8.92 15.14
C GLY A 461 -5.94 8.34 14.91
N ALA A 462 -5.49 7.53 15.87
CA ALA A 462 -4.24 6.79 15.75
C ALA A 462 -4.35 5.68 14.71
N ARG A 463 -3.35 5.59 13.85
CA ARG A 463 -3.19 4.54 12.84
C ARG A 463 -2.12 3.54 13.20
N VAL A 464 -1.03 4.02 13.81
CA VAL A 464 0.09 3.18 14.22
C VAL A 464 0.47 3.39 15.69
N GLY A 465 1.07 2.37 16.29
CA GLY A 465 1.33 2.26 17.73
C GLY A 465 1.93 3.48 18.42
N PHE A 466 2.86 4.20 17.78
CA PHE A 466 3.52 5.38 18.38
C PHE A 466 2.55 6.55 18.64
N GLN A 467 1.38 6.55 17.98
CA GLN A 467 0.36 7.58 18.11
C GLN A 467 -0.59 7.33 19.30
N MET A 468 -0.48 6.19 19.99
CA MET A 468 -1.25 5.87 21.19
C MET A 468 -0.34 5.85 22.43
N ALA A 469 -0.64 6.69 23.41
CA ALA A 469 0.20 6.85 24.61
C ALA A 469 0.27 5.59 25.51
N ASP A 470 -0.77 4.76 25.48
CA ASP A 470 -0.89 3.53 26.24
C ASP A 470 -0.33 2.30 25.51
N TRP A 471 -0.03 2.38 24.21
CA TRP A 471 0.52 1.26 23.45
C TRP A 471 1.88 0.79 23.98
N LYS A 472 2.11 -0.53 23.93
CA LYS A 472 3.33 -1.20 24.41
C LYS A 472 3.93 -2.17 23.38
N GLY A 473 3.31 -2.32 22.22
CA GLY A 473 3.81 -3.15 21.12
C GLY A 473 4.85 -2.43 20.26
N ALA A 474 5.02 -2.87 19.00
CA ALA A 474 5.87 -2.16 18.06
C ALA A 474 5.26 -0.79 17.73
N PRO A 475 6.03 0.33 17.74
CA PRO A 475 5.48 1.65 17.46
C PRO A 475 4.94 1.83 16.02
N TRP A 476 5.30 0.93 15.10
CA TRP A 476 4.78 0.86 13.74
C TRP A 476 3.67 -0.19 13.52
N CYS A 477 3.21 -0.88 14.57
CA CYS A 477 2.04 -1.76 14.45
C CYS A 477 0.84 -0.94 13.98
N PRO A 478 0.11 -1.33 12.92
CA PRO A 478 -1.22 -0.76 12.63
C PRO A 478 -2.16 -1.09 13.80
N VAL A 479 -2.86 -0.11 14.38
CA VAL A 479 -3.61 -0.29 15.66
C VAL A 479 -5.13 -0.22 15.56
N GLN A 480 -5.67 0.29 14.45
CA GLN A 480 -7.12 0.35 14.23
C GLN A 480 -7.65 -0.88 13.47
N GLU A 481 -6.74 -1.60 12.82
CA GLU A 481 -6.99 -2.68 11.87
C GLU A 481 -7.60 -3.94 12.53
N VAL A 482 -8.20 -4.78 11.69
CA VAL A 482 -8.71 -6.10 12.04
C VAL A 482 -8.08 -7.16 11.15
N LEU A 483 -7.96 -8.39 11.65
CA LEU A 483 -7.53 -9.53 10.85
C LEU A 483 -8.73 -10.22 10.22
N VAL A 484 -8.70 -10.43 8.91
CA VAL A 484 -9.72 -11.21 8.17
C VAL A 484 -9.05 -12.42 7.53
N ARG A 485 -9.61 -13.61 7.71
CA ARG A 485 -9.15 -14.82 7.03
C ARG A 485 -9.57 -14.78 5.55
N ARG A 486 -8.60 -14.92 4.65
CA ARG A 486 -8.77 -14.73 3.20
C ARG A 486 -7.89 -15.73 2.42
N PRO A 487 -8.41 -16.36 1.34
CA PRO A 487 -7.63 -17.28 0.52
C PRO A 487 -6.63 -16.50 -0.36
N HIS A 488 -5.39 -16.98 -0.45
CA HIS A 488 -4.30 -16.30 -1.15
C HIS A 488 -3.51 -17.21 -2.11
N TRP A 489 -3.10 -16.63 -3.23
CA TRP A 489 -2.00 -17.11 -4.06
C TRP A 489 -0.65 -16.68 -3.47
N ILE A 490 0.31 -17.60 -3.39
CA ILE A 490 1.69 -17.33 -2.96
C ILE A 490 2.58 -17.27 -4.21
N VAL A 491 3.05 -16.08 -4.57
CA VAL A 491 3.79 -15.81 -5.81
C VAL A 491 5.21 -15.38 -5.48
N GLU A 492 6.20 -16.13 -5.98
CA GLU A 492 7.61 -15.77 -5.93
C GLU A 492 7.99 -14.96 -7.18
N ALA A 493 8.76 -13.90 -6.98
CA ALA A 493 9.29 -13.03 -8.00
C ALA A 493 10.81 -12.90 -7.84
N VAL A 494 11.55 -13.11 -8.93
CA VAL A 494 13.01 -12.90 -9.00
C VAL A 494 13.27 -11.87 -10.10
N PRO A 495 13.83 -10.68 -9.79
CA PRO A 495 14.10 -9.68 -10.81
C PRO A 495 15.21 -10.16 -11.77
N LYS A 496 15.03 -9.88 -13.05
CA LYS A 496 16.02 -10.18 -14.11
C LYS A 496 17.26 -9.28 -13.98
N ASP A 497 17.09 -8.05 -13.48
CA ASP A 497 18.17 -7.10 -13.23
C ASP A 497 18.85 -7.35 -11.87
N ARG A 498 20.13 -7.73 -11.90
CA ARG A 498 20.95 -8.00 -10.69
C ARG A 498 21.23 -6.76 -9.83
N TYR A 499 20.95 -5.55 -10.33
CA TYR A 499 21.03 -4.32 -9.56
C TYR A 499 19.75 -3.99 -8.77
N TYR A 500 18.68 -4.76 -8.94
CA TYR A 500 17.49 -4.65 -8.09
C TYR A 500 17.85 -5.04 -6.64
N LEU A 501 17.35 -4.28 -5.66
CA LEU A 501 17.78 -4.37 -4.26
C LEU A 501 17.48 -5.75 -3.63
N TYR A 502 16.34 -6.31 -3.98
CA TYR A 502 15.87 -7.60 -3.49
C TYR A 502 16.15 -8.71 -4.51
N GLY A 503 16.79 -9.79 -4.08
CA GLY A 503 17.05 -10.95 -4.95
C GLY A 503 15.86 -11.90 -5.09
N LYS A 504 14.88 -11.78 -4.20
CA LYS A 504 13.61 -12.51 -4.24
C LYS A 504 12.54 -11.74 -3.48
N ILE A 505 11.33 -11.67 -4.02
CA ILE A 505 10.14 -11.21 -3.30
C ILE A 505 9.10 -12.33 -3.29
N LEU A 506 8.44 -12.53 -2.15
CA LEU A 506 7.35 -13.49 -1.99
C LEU A 506 6.05 -12.72 -1.71
N PHE A 507 5.25 -12.53 -2.75
CA PHE A 507 3.98 -11.82 -2.72
C PHE A 507 2.81 -12.73 -2.36
N ARG A 508 1.82 -12.18 -1.65
CA ARG A 508 0.55 -12.82 -1.30
C ARG A 508 -0.59 -12.06 -1.96
N PHE A 509 -1.23 -12.62 -2.98
CA PHE A 509 -2.39 -12.01 -3.67
C PHE A 509 -3.69 -12.70 -3.28
N ASP A 510 -4.72 -11.93 -2.92
CA ASP A 510 -6.04 -12.45 -2.57
C ASP A 510 -6.69 -13.15 -3.77
N LYS A 511 -7.26 -14.35 -3.60
CA LYS A 511 -7.80 -15.14 -4.72
C LYS A 511 -9.10 -14.58 -5.31
N ASP A 512 -9.90 -13.85 -4.53
CA ASP A 512 -11.23 -13.38 -4.96
C ASP A 512 -11.17 -11.99 -5.61
N ILE A 513 -10.21 -11.15 -5.19
CA ILE A 513 -10.09 -9.76 -5.67
C ILE A 513 -8.70 -9.37 -6.20
N TYR A 514 -7.73 -10.28 -6.25
CA TYR A 514 -6.36 -10.09 -6.80
C TYR A 514 -5.49 -8.97 -6.22
N LEU A 515 -5.99 -8.14 -5.30
CA LEU A 515 -5.17 -7.20 -4.52
C LEU A 515 -4.13 -7.99 -3.68
N GLY A 516 -2.98 -7.39 -3.37
CA GLY A 516 -1.89 -8.06 -2.62
C GLY A 516 -1.70 -7.59 -1.18
N SER A 517 -1.45 -8.51 -0.24
CA SER A 517 -1.58 -8.27 1.22
C SER A 517 -0.25 -8.18 1.96
N TYR A 518 0.64 -9.16 1.74
CA TYR A 518 1.96 -9.25 2.38
C TYR A 518 3.05 -9.56 1.35
N ALA A 519 4.16 -8.83 1.39
CA ALA A 519 5.33 -9.11 0.57
C ALA A 519 6.57 -9.30 1.47
N SER A 520 7.17 -10.50 1.45
CA SER A 520 8.44 -10.77 2.15
C SER A 520 9.59 -10.59 1.16
N LYS A 521 10.52 -9.66 1.42
CA LYS A 521 11.58 -9.28 0.48
C LYS A 521 12.96 -9.69 1.00
N TYR A 522 13.66 -10.50 0.22
CA TYR A 522 14.93 -11.12 0.57
C TYR A 522 16.08 -10.55 -0.27
N ASP A 523 17.29 -10.53 0.30
CA ASP A 523 18.50 -10.25 -0.46
C ASP A 523 18.86 -11.39 -1.43
N TRP A 524 19.88 -11.16 -2.25
CA TRP A 524 20.44 -12.14 -3.19
C TRP A 524 21.08 -13.38 -2.52
N LYS A 525 21.11 -13.46 -1.19
CA LYS A 525 21.58 -14.61 -0.40
C LYS A 525 20.45 -15.30 0.37
N GLY A 526 19.19 -14.86 0.20
CA GLY A 526 18.01 -15.41 0.87
C GLY A 526 17.77 -14.89 2.29
N VAL A 527 18.43 -13.82 2.72
CA VAL A 527 18.19 -13.17 4.02
C VAL A 527 17.01 -12.20 3.90
N LEU A 528 16.02 -12.30 4.78
CA LEU A 528 14.90 -11.35 4.84
C LEU A 528 15.44 -9.96 5.21
N LEU A 529 15.23 -8.96 4.34
CA LEU A 529 15.63 -7.58 4.57
C LEU A 529 14.46 -6.72 5.02
N ASN A 530 13.34 -6.85 4.33
CA ASN A 530 12.17 -5.99 4.45
C ASN A 530 10.90 -6.83 4.27
N SER A 531 9.86 -6.55 5.04
CA SER A 531 8.52 -7.06 4.76
C SER A 531 7.56 -5.90 4.63
N TYR A 532 6.76 -5.92 3.57
CA TYR A 532 5.79 -4.89 3.27
C TYR A 532 4.36 -5.40 3.46
N VAL A 533 3.52 -4.58 4.09
CA VAL A 533 2.10 -4.84 4.32
C VAL A 533 1.29 -3.73 3.67
N ALA A 534 0.41 -4.08 2.74
CA ALA A 534 -0.64 -3.18 2.29
C ALA A 534 -1.91 -3.49 3.09
N VAL A 535 -2.20 -2.68 4.10
CA VAL A 535 -3.49 -2.76 4.81
C VAL A 535 -4.61 -2.50 3.81
N ARG A 536 -5.63 -3.36 3.85
CA ARG A 536 -6.76 -3.32 2.93
C ARG A 536 -7.83 -2.35 3.36
N THR A 537 -8.45 -1.67 2.40
CA THR A 537 -9.79 -1.13 2.55
C THR A 537 -10.78 -2.04 1.83
N ASN A 538 -12.01 -2.12 2.35
CA ASN A 538 -13.14 -2.77 1.71
C ASN A 538 -13.48 -2.09 0.37
N ILE A 539 -13.88 -2.87 -0.63
CA ILE A 539 -14.46 -2.36 -1.88
C ILE A 539 -15.94 -2.11 -1.59
N ILE A 540 -16.41 -0.87 -1.70
CA ILE A 540 -17.81 -0.53 -1.43
C ILE A 540 -18.57 -0.11 -2.70
N PRO A 541 -19.91 -0.32 -2.76
CA PRO A 541 -20.74 0.22 -3.83
C PRO A 541 -20.77 1.76 -3.73
N VAL A 542 -20.66 2.43 -4.88
CA VAL A 542 -20.67 3.89 -4.99
C VAL A 542 -21.87 4.41 -5.77
N GLY A 543 -22.59 3.53 -6.47
CA GLY A 543 -23.87 3.83 -7.09
C GLY A 543 -24.60 2.56 -7.51
N PRO A 544 -25.83 2.67 -8.06
CA PRO A 544 -26.58 1.53 -8.58
C PRO A 544 -25.78 0.79 -9.66
N GLY A 545 -25.29 -0.42 -9.34
CA GLY A 545 -24.45 -1.22 -10.23
C GLY A 545 -23.03 -0.69 -10.46
N GLU A 546 -22.58 0.35 -9.74
CA GLU A 546 -21.19 0.83 -9.78
C GLU A 546 -20.49 0.48 -8.47
N PHE A 547 -19.55 -0.45 -8.53
CA PHE A 547 -18.65 -0.76 -7.42
C PHE A 547 -17.32 -0.01 -7.58
N TRP A 548 -16.48 -0.05 -6.54
CA TRP A 548 -15.16 0.59 -6.43
C TRP A 548 -15.09 1.96 -5.76
N GLY A 549 -15.61 2.03 -4.55
CA GLY A 549 -15.13 2.97 -3.55
C GLY A 549 -14.11 2.31 -2.64
N TRP A 550 -13.00 2.98 -2.37
CA TRP A 550 -12.19 2.70 -1.18
C TRP A 550 -12.75 3.57 -0.04
N ALA A 551 -12.88 3.03 1.17
CA ALA A 551 -13.29 3.79 2.36
C ALA A 551 -12.35 3.54 3.53
N GLY A 552 -12.21 4.51 4.44
CA GLY A 552 -11.34 4.38 5.61
C GLY A 552 -9.97 5.02 5.45
N GLY A 553 -9.00 4.63 6.29
CA GLY A 553 -7.71 5.31 6.41
C GLY A 553 -6.52 4.38 6.53
N ALA A 554 -6.51 3.30 5.74
CA ALA A 554 -5.47 2.28 5.74
C ALA A 554 -4.05 2.85 5.64
N VAL A 555 -3.11 2.18 6.32
CA VAL A 555 -1.68 2.50 6.31
C VAL A 555 -0.89 1.34 5.75
N ALA A 556 -0.06 1.60 4.74
CA ALA A 556 0.94 0.64 4.28
C ALA A 556 2.19 0.71 5.17
N VAL A 557 2.83 -0.43 5.45
CA VAL A 557 3.99 -0.51 6.35
C VAL A 557 5.11 -1.35 5.73
N GLY A 558 6.28 -0.75 5.50
CA GLY A 558 7.53 -1.43 5.16
C GLY A 558 8.39 -1.59 6.41
N ILE A 559 8.56 -2.83 6.89
CA ILE A 559 9.29 -3.14 8.13
C ILE A 559 10.67 -3.68 7.79
N ASN A 560 11.71 -3.08 8.37
CA ASN A 560 13.08 -3.53 8.27
C ASN A 560 13.48 -4.28 9.54
N TRP A 561 13.21 -5.59 9.57
CA TRP A 561 13.44 -6.44 10.74
C TRP A 561 14.89 -6.48 11.22
N LYS A 562 15.86 -6.18 10.34
CA LYS A 562 17.28 -6.15 10.69
C LYS A 562 17.71 -4.83 11.34
N LEU A 563 17.09 -3.71 10.95
CA LEU A 563 17.33 -2.39 11.52
C LEU A 563 16.36 -2.03 12.67
N ASP A 564 15.43 -2.93 12.98
CA ASP A 564 14.41 -2.81 14.04
C ASP A 564 13.61 -1.49 13.96
N ARG A 565 13.17 -1.16 12.75
CA ARG A 565 12.38 0.02 12.42
C ARG A 565 11.41 -0.27 11.28
N ALA A 566 10.50 0.65 11.01
CA ALA A 566 9.66 0.62 9.82
C ALA A 566 9.49 2.01 9.20
N SER A 567 8.99 2.03 7.97
CA SER A 567 8.42 3.22 7.35
C SER A 567 6.95 2.96 7.01
N THR A 568 6.07 3.92 7.32
CA THR A 568 4.63 3.79 7.12
C THR A 568 4.13 4.86 6.16
N ALA A 569 3.27 4.51 5.20
CA ALA A 569 2.59 5.45 4.32
C ALA A 569 1.09 5.43 4.58
N GLY A 570 0.52 6.57 4.98
CA GLY A 570 -0.90 6.72 5.28
C GLY A 570 -1.50 7.96 4.61
N ILE A 571 -2.75 7.86 4.16
CA ILE A 571 -3.49 9.02 3.63
C ILE A 571 -3.84 9.93 4.82
N VAL A 572 -3.65 11.23 4.65
CA VAL A 572 -3.81 12.21 5.75
C VAL A 572 -5.28 12.35 6.15
N ALA A 573 -5.55 12.43 7.46
CA ALA A 573 -6.91 12.60 7.99
C ALA A 573 -7.55 13.93 7.55
N GLY A 574 -8.81 13.90 7.10
CA GLY A 574 -9.58 15.11 6.75
C GLY A 574 -10.64 14.91 5.67
N THR A 575 -11.48 15.94 5.51
CA THR A 575 -12.52 16.08 4.48
C THR A 575 -12.00 16.69 3.18
N ASP A 576 -11.07 17.64 3.31
CA ASP A 576 -10.56 18.46 2.20
C ASP A 576 -9.19 17.98 1.68
N VAL A 577 -8.68 16.89 2.24
CA VAL A 577 -7.46 16.20 1.82
C VAL A 577 -7.72 15.44 0.51
N PRO A 578 -6.85 15.54 -0.50
CA PRO A 578 -6.91 14.70 -1.69
C PRO A 578 -6.79 13.21 -1.34
N ALA A 579 -7.83 12.45 -1.66
CA ALA A 579 -7.87 10.99 -1.54
C ALA A 579 -8.82 10.47 -2.63
N ASP A 580 -8.51 10.89 -3.85
CA ASP A 580 -9.46 10.99 -4.94
C ASP A 580 -9.21 9.86 -5.94
N SER A 581 -10.29 9.25 -6.44
CA SER A 581 -10.28 8.10 -7.34
C SER A 581 -11.30 8.27 -8.46
N ARG A 582 -11.06 7.62 -9.60
CA ARG A 582 -11.87 7.72 -10.82
C ARG A 582 -12.04 9.16 -11.33
N ILE A 583 -11.05 10.01 -11.07
CA ILE A 583 -11.03 11.42 -11.50
C ILE A 583 -10.45 11.58 -12.92
N PRO A 584 -10.84 12.62 -13.68
CA PRO A 584 -10.09 13.01 -14.88
C PRO A 584 -8.73 13.60 -14.47
N LEU A 585 -7.66 13.27 -15.20
CA LEU A 585 -6.32 13.85 -14.99
C LEU A 585 -5.66 14.18 -16.33
N SER A 586 -5.32 15.46 -16.59
CA SER A 586 -4.61 15.82 -17.83
C SER A 586 -3.25 15.10 -17.92
N GLY A 587 -2.85 14.72 -19.13
CA GLY A 587 -1.50 14.23 -19.42
C GLY A 587 -0.40 15.26 -19.11
N ASP A 588 -0.74 16.55 -19.06
CA ASP A 588 0.21 17.63 -18.74
C ASP A 588 0.83 17.48 -17.34
N VAL A 589 0.07 16.90 -16.41
CA VAL A 589 0.49 16.53 -15.04
C VAL A 589 1.71 15.62 -15.05
N PHE A 590 1.88 14.83 -16.11
CA PHE A 590 2.92 13.82 -16.25
C PHE A 590 3.98 14.22 -17.29
N SER A 591 4.04 15.51 -17.64
CA SER A 591 5.01 16.03 -18.61
C SER A 591 6.37 16.33 -17.96
N LEU A 592 7.45 16.20 -18.74
CA LEU A 592 8.77 16.70 -18.33
C LEU A 592 8.78 18.22 -18.15
N GLN A 593 7.92 18.94 -18.89
CA GLN A 593 7.76 20.39 -18.74
C GLN A 593 7.22 20.74 -17.34
N ARG A 594 6.24 20.00 -16.82
CA ARG A 594 5.74 20.20 -15.45
C ARG A 594 6.85 19.99 -14.42
N LEU A 595 7.63 18.93 -14.58
CA LEU A 595 8.78 18.65 -13.72
C LEU A 595 9.90 19.72 -13.81
N HIS A 596 9.88 20.59 -14.83
CA HIS A 596 10.74 21.78 -14.96
C HIS A 596 10.07 23.11 -14.56
N SER A 597 8.74 23.22 -14.53
CA SER A 597 8.03 24.40 -14.03
C SER A 597 7.90 24.38 -12.52
N ASP A 598 7.48 23.25 -11.97
CA ASP A 598 7.15 23.07 -10.55
C ASP A 598 8.43 22.96 -9.70
N GLY A 599 9.56 22.68 -10.34
CA GLY A 599 10.88 22.70 -9.71
C GLY A 599 11.53 24.07 -9.57
N LYS A 600 10.93 25.16 -10.09
CA LYS A 600 11.49 26.53 -10.05
C LYS A 600 10.93 27.36 -8.91
#